data_AF-A0A0G0UF44-F1
#
_entry.id   AF-A0A0G0UF44-F1
#
_cell.length_a   1.000
_cell.length_b   1.000
_cell.length_c   1.000
_cell.angle_alpha   90.00
_cell.angle_beta   90.00
_cell.angle_gamma   90.00
#
_symmetry.space_group_name_H-M   'P 1'
#
loop_
_entity.id
_entity.type
_entity.pdbx_description
1 polymer ?
#
loop_
_entity_poly.entity_id
_entity_poly.type
_entity_poly.pdbx_seq_one_letter_code
_entity_poly.pdbx_strand_id
1 'polypeptide(L)' 'IGGGAKVYYFDNIYINIGGEEVKTRCGFIDGNLVDGKIAGVLGRQGFFDHFKVCIDEKGREIELKSR' A
#
# COMPACT_ATOMS: atom_id res chain seq x y z
N ILE A 1 -14.04 8.94 -11.39
CA ILE A 1 -14.70 7.88 -10.60
C ILE A 1 -14.10 7.93 -9.20
N GLY A 2 -14.69 8.72 -8.30
CA GLY A 2 -14.19 8.95 -6.94
C GLY A 2 -14.99 8.14 -5.94
N GLY A 3 -14.81 6.82 -5.94
CA GLY A 3 -15.30 5.97 -4.86
C GLY A 3 -14.28 6.01 -3.72
N GLY A 4 -14.53 6.82 -2.69
CA GLY A 4 -13.68 6.82 -1.51
C GLY A 4 -13.83 5.48 -0.79
N ALA A 5 -12.80 4.63 -0.87
CA ALA A 5 -12.74 3.45 -0.01
C ALA A 5 -12.68 3.96 1.44
N LYS A 6 -13.70 3.67 2.25
CA LYS A 6 -13.73 4.09 3.65
C LYS A 6 -12.73 3.24 4.41
N VAL A 7 -11.57 3.80 4.68
CA VAL A 7 -10.58 3.21 5.59
C VAL A 7 -11.20 3.15 6.98
N TYR A 8 -11.26 1.95 7.56
CA TYR A 8 -11.84 1.66 8.86
C TYR A 8 -10.85 1.97 9.99
N TYR A 9 -9.58 1.59 9.82
CA TYR A 9 -8.49 1.93 10.74
C TYR A 9 -7.13 1.96 10.02
N PHE A 10 -6.11 2.47 10.73
CA PHE A 10 -4.72 2.43 10.27
C PHE A 10 -3.86 1.66 11.27
N ASP A 11 -2.91 0.88 10.77
CA ASP A 11 -1.91 0.20 11.60
C ASP A 11 -0.53 0.23 10.95
N ASN A 12 0.51 -0.03 11.74
CA ASN A 12 1.86 -0.26 11.24
C ASN A 12 2.07 -1.75 10.97
N ILE A 13 2.44 -2.08 9.74
CA ILE A 13 2.72 -3.45 9.32
C ILE A 13 4.14 -3.57 8.80
N TYR A 14 4.66 -4.80 8.81
CA TYR A 14 5.86 -5.17 8.07
C TYR A 14 5.44 -5.83 6.75
N ILE A 15 5.98 -5.34 5.64
CA ILE A 15 5.78 -5.93 4.31
C ILE A 15 7.13 -6.40 3.77
N ASN A 16 7.14 -7.52 3.08
CA ASN A 16 8.30 -7.99 2.35
C ASN A 16 8.12 -7.66 0.86
N ILE A 17 8.99 -6.81 0.33
CA ILE A 17 9.00 -6.45 -1.10
C ILE A 17 10.40 -6.71 -1.64
N GLY A 18 10.51 -7.61 -2.62
CA GLY A 18 11.79 -7.92 -3.25
C GLY A 18 12.83 -8.51 -2.29
N GLY A 19 12.40 -9.12 -1.18
CA GLY A 19 13.29 -9.65 -0.14
C GLY A 19 13.61 -8.67 0.99
N GLU A 20 13.25 -7.39 0.85
CA GLU A 20 13.43 -6.40 1.91
C GLU A 20 12.19 -6.26 2.81
N GLU A 21 12.42 -6.25 4.12
CA GLU A 21 11.38 -5.99 5.11
C GLU A 21 11.25 -4.48 5.38
N VAL A 22 10.07 -3.93 5.14
CA VAL A 22 9.77 -2.51 5.36
C VAL A 22 8.62 -2.36 6.35
N LYS A 23 8.85 -1.58 7.41
CA LYS A 23 7.80 -1.15 8.32
C LYS A 23 7.08 0.06 7.73
N THR A 24 5.78 -0.05 7.48
CA THR A 24 4.98 1.04 6.89
C THR A 24 3.59 1.15 7.50
N ARG A 25 2.99 2.33 7.39
CA ARG A 25 1.60 2.57 7.79
C ARG A 25 0.65 2.15 6.66
N CYS A 26 -0.35 1.34 7.00
CA CYS A 26 -1.36 0.83 6.08
C CYS A 26 -2.76 1.17 6.58
N GLY A 27 -3.66 1.56 5.67
CA GLY A 27 -5.07 1.73 5.97
C GLY A 27 -5.82 0.43 5.68
N PHE A 28 -6.67 -0.02 6.58
CA PHE A 28 -7.48 -1.22 6.37
C PHE A 28 -8.91 -0.82 6.06
N ILE A 29 -9.45 -1.39 4.98
CA ILE A 29 -10.85 -1.16 4.59
C ILE A 29 -11.70 -2.29 5.17
N ASP A 30 -12.83 -1.90 5.76
CA ASP A 30 -13.84 -2.86 6.19
C ASP A 30 -14.68 -3.26 4.98
N GLY A 31 -14.70 -4.55 4.68
CA GLY A 31 -15.43 -5.07 3.54
C GLY A 31 -14.98 -6.45 3.13
N ASN A 32 -15.97 -7.28 2.78
CA ASN A 32 -15.87 -8.58 2.12
C ASN A 32 -15.04 -8.50 0.82
N LEU A 33 -13.73 -8.37 0.95
CA LEU A 33 -12.80 -8.68 -0.13
C LEU A 33 -12.52 -10.18 -0.11
N VAL A 34 -12.07 -10.68 -1.26
CA VAL A 34 -11.91 -12.11 -1.62
C VAL A 34 -11.66 -12.97 -0.38
N ASP A 35 -12.59 -13.89 -0.11
CA ASP A 35 -12.59 -14.85 1.01
C ASP A 35 -12.84 -14.28 2.42
N GLY A 36 -13.50 -13.12 2.57
CA GLY A 36 -13.91 -12.58 3.87
C GLY A 36 -12.76 -12.04 4.72
N LYS A 37 -11.63 -11.70 4.07
CA LYS A 37 -10.43 -11.16 4.72
C LYS A 37 -10.39 -9.64 4.61
N ILE A 38 -9.86 -9.01 5.66
CA ILE A 38 -9.57 -7.57 5.68
C ILE A 38 -8.42 -7.31 4.69
N ALA A 39 -8.59 -6.35 3.78
CA ALA A 39 -7.52 -5.92 2.88
C ALA A 39 -6.89 -4.60 3.35
N GLY A 40 -5.56 -4.54 3.21
CA GLY A 40 -4.80 -3.31 3.37
C GLY A 40 -4.77 -2.48 2.08
N VAL A 41 -4.86 -1.17 2.24
CA VAL A 41 -4.70 -0.17 1.20
C VAL A 41 -3.44 0.63 1.54
N LEU A 42 -2.42 0.48 0.69
CA LEU A 42 -1.19 1.25 0.77
C LEU A 42 -1.40 2.60 0.08
N GLY A 43 -1.01 3.67 0.77
CA GLY A 43 -1.31 5.04 0.34
C GLY A 43 -0.08 5.94 0.33
N ARG A 44 -0.35 7.25 0.13
CA ARG A 44 0.69 8.28 0.09
C ARG A 44 1.46 8.39 1.40
N GLN A 45 0.79 8.22 2.53
CA GLN A 45 1.45 8.17 3.84
C GLN A 45 1.91 6.73 4.11
N GLY A 46 3.15 6.56 4.59
CA GLY A 46 3.76 5.26 4.84
C GLY A 46 4.37 4.70 3.56
N PHE A 47 3.56 4.13 2.66
CA PHE A 47 4.11 3.39 1.52
C PHE A 47 4.93 4.28 0.57
N PHE A 48 4.41 5.45 0.17
CA PHE A 48 5.18 6.33 -0.71
C PHE A 48 6.32 7.09 0.00
N ASP A 49 6.44 6.96 1.33
CA ASP A 49 7.63 7.46 2.04
C ASP A 49 8.83 6.57 1.74
N HIS A 50 8.61 5.27 1.55
CA HIS A 50 9.65 4.27 1.27
C HIS A 50 9.78 3.94 -0.22
N PHE A 51 8.71 4.06 -0.99
CA PHE A 51 8.68 3.61 -2.38
C PHE A 51 8.35 4.75 -3.34
N LYS A 52 8.99 4.73 -4.51
CA LYS A 52 8.61 5.51 -5.68
C LYS A 52 7.82 4.60 -6.60
N VAL A 53 6.58 4.98 -6.88
CA VAL A 53 5.70 4.26 -7.83
C VAL A 53 5.59 5.08 -9.10
N CYS A 54 6.05 4.52 -10.21
CA CYS A 54 5.96 5.11 -11.54
C CYS A 54 4.97 4.30 -12.38
N ILE A 55 3.96 4.97 -12.91
CA ILE A 55 3.02 4.39 -13.86
C ILE A 55 2.99 5.32 -15.06
N ASP A 56 3.42 4.84 -16.21
CA ASP A 56 3.37 5.56 -17.48
C ASP A 56 2.88 4.65 -18.61
N GLU A 57 2.87 5.15 -19.84
CA GLU A 57 2.46 4.38 -21.03
C GLU A 57 3.43 3.22 -21.35
N LYS A 58 4.64 3.22 -20.77
CA LYS A 58 5.71 2.26 -21.03
C LYS A 58 5.79 1.16 -19.97
N GLY A 59 5.29 1.39 -18.76
CA GLY A 59 5.39 0.40 -17.69
C GLY A 59 4.77 0.78 -16.35
N ARG A 60 4.91 -0.17 -15.42
CA ARG A 60 4.54 -0.03 -14.01
C ARG A 60 5.73 -0.46 -13.18
N GLU A 61 6.33 0.47 -12.46
CA GLU A 61 7.58 0.27 -11.73
C GLU A 61 7.41 0.71 -10.28
N ILE A 62 7.97 -0.07 -9.35
CA ILE A 62 8.06 0.28 -7.93
C ILE A 62 9.53 0.16 -7.54
N GLU A 63 10.11 1.27 -7.09
CA GLU A 63 11.50 1.38 -6.67
C GLU A 63 11.56 1.75 -5.19
N LEU A 64 12.43 1.11 -4.41
CA LEU A 64 12.70 1.54 -3.05
C LEU A 64 13.55 2.81 -3.09
N LYS A 65 13.15 3.83 -2.34
CA LYS A 65 13.94 5.06 -2.20
C LYS A 65 15.19 4.75 -1.38
N SER A 66 16.36 5.08 -1.91
CA SER A 66 17.57 5.14 -1.08
C SER A 66 17.39 6.21 0.01
N ARG A 67 17.75 5.87 1.24
CA ARG A 67 17.68 6.78 2.40
C ARG A 67 18.63 7.96 2.27
#